data_AF-A0A5C1ADE1-F1
#
_entry.id   AF-A0A5C1ADE1-F1
#
_cell.length_a   1.000
_cell.length_b   1.000
_cell.length_c   1.000
_cell.angle_alpha   90.00
_cell.angle_beta   90.00
_cell.angle_gamma   90.00
#
_symmetry.space_group_name_H-M   'P 1'
#
loop_
_entity.id
_entity.type
_entity.pdbx_description
1 polymer ?
#
loop_
_entity_poly.entity_id
_entity_poly.type
_entity_poly.pdbx_seq_one_letter_code
_entity_poly.pdbx_strand_id
1 'polypeptide(L)'
;MAHYFYTDPIAAAWMAKHFRFKMSAGKFCLQAESVDTFLRLLAEGMEIDKIVVQKESIALLDPRLGDMVEDDARGKLRILAEQHFPYTANLKQIVQRNGRAFIFPQKANE
;
A
#
# COMPACT_ATOMS: atom_id res chain seq x y z
N MET A 1 -1.56 -11.06 -14.20
CA MET A 1 -1.76 -11.07 -12.73
C MET A 1 -1.42 -9.67 -12.28
N ALA A 2 -2.32 -8.94 -11.59
CA ALA A 2 -2.09 -7.52 -11.30
C ALA A 2 -0.79 -7.30 -10.50
N HIS A 3 0.17 -6.58 -11.09
CA HIS A 3 1.42 -6.22 -10.43
C HIS A 3 1.28 -4.86 -9.76
N TYR A 4 1.53 -4.80 -8.45
CA TYR A 4 1.50 -3.54 -7.70
C TYR A 4 2.92 -3.09 -7.35
N PHE A 5 3.18 -1.78 -7.42
CA PHE A 5 4.47 -1.22 -7.08
C PHE A 5 4.37 0.21 -6.53
N TYR A 6 5.40 0.63 -5.81
CA TYR A 6 5.64 2.02 -5.44
C TYR A 6 6.82 2.57 -6.24
N THR A 7 6.74 3.83 -6.63
CA THR A 7 7.85 4.63 -7.14
C THR A 7 8.42 5.55 -6.06
N ASP A 8 7.62 5.88 -5.05
CA ASP A 8 8.06 6.62 -3.87
C ASP A 8 8.60 5.64 -2.79
N PRO A 9 9.91 5.66 -2.49
CA PRO A 9 10.49 4.80 -1.47
C PRO A 9 10.01 5.10 -0.05
N ILE A 10 9.62 6.32 0.26
CA ILE A 10 9.10 6.70 1.58
C ILE A 10 7.70 6.14 1.76
N ALA A 11 6.87 6.19 0.71
CA ALA A 11 5.57 5.53 0.72
C ALA A 11 5.70 4.02 0.95
N ALA A 12 6.63 3.35 0.26
CA ALA A 12 6.89 1.93 0.45
C ALA A 12 7.36 1.63 1.90
N ALA A 13 8.31 2.40 2.42
CA ALA A 13 8.82 2.27 3.78
C ALA A 13 7.70 2.43 4.83
N TRP A 14 6.82 3.44 4.65
CA TRP A 14 5.65 3.65 5.48
C TRP A 14 4.72 2.43 5.49
N MET A 15 4.41 1.90 4.31
CA MET A 15 3.52 0.74 4.17
C MET A 15 4.12 -0.54 4.77
N ALA A 16 5.44 -0.74 4.62
CA ALA A 16 6.15 -1.83 5.29
C ALA A 16 6.06 -1.70 6.82
N LYS A 17 6.36 -0.52 7.37
CA LYS A 17 6.40 -0.26 8.81
C LYS A 17 5.03 -0.41 9.49
N HIS A 18 4.00 0.17 8.88
CA HIS A 18 2.70 0.33 9.54
C HIS A 18 1.68 -0.75 9.18
N PHE A 19 1.80 -1.36 8.01
CA PHE A 19 0.86 -2.36 7.51
C PHE A 19 1.52 -3.70 7.18
N ARG A 20 2.81 -3.88 7.50
CA ARG A 20 3.56 -5.13 7.30
C ARG A 20 3.61 -5.59 5.85
N PHE A 21 3.60 -4.65 4.89
CA PHE A 21 3.85 -4.97 3.49
C PHE A 21 5.26 -5.55 3.32
N LYS A 22 5.35 -6.62 2.54
CA LYS A 22 6.59 -7.18 2.03
C LYS A 22 6.77 -6.76 0.59
N MET A 23 7.92 -6.20 0.29
CA MET A 23 8.22 -5.60 -1.02
C MET A 23 9.64 -5.95 -1.46
N SER A 24 9.88 -5.89 -2.77
CA SER A 24 11.19 -6.04 -3.37
C SER A 24 11.64 -4.73 -4.02
N ALA A 25 12.80 -4.23 -3.62
CA ALA A 25 13.46 -3.06 -4.19
C ALA A 25 14.79 -3.51 -4.81
N GLY A 26 14.76 -3.89 -6.08
CA GLY A 26 15.89 -4.57 -6.72
C GLY A 26 16.24 -5.89 -6.01
N LYS A 27 17.40 -5.96 -5.35
CA LYS A 27 17.83 -7.12 -4.55
C LYS A 27 17.48 -6.98 -3.06
N PHE A 28 16.99 -5.82 -2.63
CA PHE A 28 16.66 -5.55 -1.24
C PHE A 28 15.23 -6.02 -0.92
N CYS A 29 15.08 -6.79 0.16
CA CYS A 29 13.77 -7.16 0.69
C CYS A 29 13.32 -6.12 1.73
N LEU A 30 12.33 -5.31 1.35
CA LEU A 30 11.74 -4.31 2.24
C LEU A 30 10.59 -4.94 3.04
N GLN A 31 10.78 -4.99 4.34
CA GLN A 31 9.82 -5.44 5.35
C GLN A 31 9.96 -4.56 6.59
N ALA A 32 9.02 -4.67 7.53
CA ALA A 32 8.94 -3.77 8.68
C ALA A 32 10.26 -3.67 9.47
N GLU A 33 10.98 -4.78 9.62
CA GLU A 33 12.24 -4.87 10.36
C GLU A 33 13.44 -4.31 9.59
N SER A 34 13.33 -4.17 8.26
CA SER A 34 14.41 -3.67 7.40
C SER A 34 14.25 -2.20 6.98
N VAL A 35 13.18 -1.52 7.43
CA VAL A 35 12.88 -0.12 7.07
C VAL A 35 14.02 0.84 7.40
N ASP A 36 14.61 0.77 8.59
CA ASP A 36 15.65 1.72 8.98
C ASP A 36 16.92 1.53 8.13
N THR A 37 17.29 0.28 7.84
CA THR A 37 18.39 -0.04 6.91
C THR A 37 18.08 0.45 5.51
N PHE A 38 16.85 0.28 5.04
CA PHE A 38 16.42 0.74 3.73
C PHE A 38 16.55 2.26 3.58
N LEU A 39 16.07 3.02 4.57
CA LEU A 39 16.18 4.48 4.59
C LEU A 39 17.64 4.95 4.65
N ARG A 40 18.50 4.25 5.40
CA ARG A 40 19.93 4.54 5.43
C ARG A 40 20.57 4.34 4.05
N LEU A 41 20.30 3.21 3.39
CA LEU A 41 20.85 2.92 2.06
C LEU A 41 20.39 3.94 1.01
N LEU A 42 19.14 4.42 1.10
CA LEU A 42 18.64 5.51 0.27
C LEU A 42 19.43 6.81 0.49
N ALA A 43 19.69 7.16 1.75
CA ALA A 43 20.50 8.34 2.09
C ALA A 43 21.96 8.21 1.62
N GLU A 44 22.47 6.98 1.50
CA GLU A 44 23.80 6.66 0.95
C GLU A 44 23.83 6.62 -0.59
N GLY A 45 22.70 6.86 -1.26
CA GLY A 45 22.62 6.97 -2.73
C GLY A 45 22.18 5.70 -3.46
N MET A 46 21.54 4.75 -2.77
CA MET A 46 20.91 3.60 -3.43
C MET A 46 19.81 4.06 -4.41
N GLU A 47 19.99 3.74 -5.69
CA GLU A 47 18.98 4.01 -6.72
C GLU A 47 17.96 2.86 -6.82
N ILE A 48 16.67 3.21 -6.80
CA ILE A 48 15.57 2.26 -6.96
C ILE A 48 14.51 2.86 -7.87
N ASP A 49 14.25 2.19 -8.99
CA ASP A 49 13.22 2.62 -9.93
C ASP A 49 11.81 2.21 -9.48
N LYS A 50 11.68 0.97 -8.98
CA LYS A 50 10.40 0.37 -8.59
C LYS A 50 10.54 -0.53 -7.37
N ILE A 51 9.57 -0.43 -6.48
CA ILE A 51 9.45 -1.24 -5.28
C ILE A 51 8.21 -2.10 -5.41
N VAL A 52 8.40 -3.37 -5.75
CA VAL A 52 7.33 -4.29 -6.13
C VAL A 52 6.70 -4.91 -4.89
N VAL A 53 5.38 -4.88 -4.79
CA VAL A 53 4.62 -5.54 -3.72
C VAL A 53 4.64 -7.04 -3.93
N GLN A 54 5.06 -7.79 -2.91
CA GLN A 54 5.08 -9.25 -2.97
C GLN A 54 3.66 -9.84 -2.86
N LYS A 55 3.47 -11.04 -3.41
CA LYS A 55 2.17 -11.70 -3.56
C LYS A 55 1.42 -11.84 -2.24
N GLU A 56 2.15 -12.12 -1.16
CA GLU A 56 1.63 -12.31 0.20
C GLU A 56 1.02 -11.03 0.78
N SER A 57 1.43 -9.86 0.27
CA SER A 57 0.93 -8.57 0.71
C SER A 57 -0.23 -8.04 -0.13
N ILE A 58 -0.60 -8.70 -1.23
CA ILE A 58 -1.68 -8.24 -2.11
C ILE A 58 -3.03 -8.22 -1.37
N ALA A 59 -3.31 -9.23 -0.53
CA ALA A 59 -4.53 -9.29 0.28
C ALA A 59 -4.63 -8.17 1.35
N LEU A 60 -3.55 -7.41 1.58
CA LEU A 60 -3.60 -6.23 2.43
C LEU A 60 -4.25 -5.02 1.74
N LEU A 61 -4.38 -5.06 0.41
CA LEU A 61 -5.05 -4.02 -0.38
C LEU A 61 -6.57 -4.13 -0.34
N ASP A 62 -7.10 -5.28 0.10
CA ASP A 62 -8.54 -5.49 0.22
C ASP A 62 -9.12 -4.65 1.37
N PRO A 63 -10.23 -3.91 1.15
CA PRO A 63 -10.87 -3.12 2.19
C PRO A 63 -11.40 -3.98 3.34
N ARG A 64 -11.36 -3.44 4.56
CA ARG A 64 -11.79 -4.07 5.81
C ARG A 64 -12.80 -3.19 6.54
N LEU A 65 -13.53 -3.79 7.47
CA LEU A 65 -14.39 -3.04 8.39
C LEU A 65 -13.58 -1.95 9.10
N GLY A 66 -14.11 -0.73 9.13
CA GLY A 66 -13.46 0.43 9.75
C GLY A 66 -12.43 1.15 8.87
N ASP A 67 -12.11 0.64 7.68
CA ASP A 67 -11.28 1.39 6.72
C ASP A 67 -12.04 2.62 6.21
N MET A 68 -11.31 3.69 5.97
CA MET A 68 -11.81 4.83 5.19
C MET A 68 -11.40 4.66 3.74
N VAL A 69 -12.37 4.77 2.85
CA VAL A 69 -12.21 4.60 1.40
C VAL A 69 -12.79 5.79 0.65
N GLU A 70 -12.30 5.99 -0.56
CA GLU A 70 -12.86 6.95 -1.50
C GLU A 70 -13.97 6.31 -2.34
N ASP A 71 -15.15 6.94 -2.33
CA ASP A 71 -16.33 6.56 -3.12
C ASP A 71 -16.26 7.14 -4.54
N ASP A 72 -16.77 6.38 -5.51
CA ASP A 72 -16.71 6.67 -6.95
C ASP A 72 -17.43 8.00 -7.34
N ALA A 73 -16.91 8.61 -8.43
CA ALA A 73 -17.36 9.82 -9.13
C ALA A 73 -17.30 11.17 -8.40
N ARG A 74 -17.30 11.24 -7.07
CA ARG A 74 -17.34 12.53 -6.32
C ARG A 74 -16.24 12.73 -5.29
N GLY A 75 -15.32 11.77 -5.13
CA GLY A 75 -14.23 11.84 -4.15
C GLY A 75 -14.71 11.86 -2.70
N LYS A 76 -15.92 11.34 -2.44
CA LYS A 76 -16.49 11.35 -1.09
C LYS A 76 -15.85 10.25 -0.26
N LEU A 77 -15.28 10.62 0.88
CA LEU A 77 -14.73 9.66 1.83
C LEU A 77 -15.85 9.02 2.65
N ARG A 78 -15.74 7.71 2.90
CA ARG A 78 -16.64 6.98 3.82
C ARG A 78 -15.88 5.96 4.65
N ILE A 79 -16.33 5.77 5.88
CA ILE A 79 -15.88 4.69 6.75
C ILE A 79 -16.73 3.46 6.47
N LEU A 80 -16.08 2.32 6.27
CA LEU A 80 -16.76 1.07 6.00
C LEU A 80 -17.33 0.46 7.27
N ALA A 81 -18.56 -0.03 7.15
CA ALA A 81 -19.36 -0.61 8.24
C ALA A 81 -20.00 -1.91 7.74
N GLU A 82 -20.47 -2.76 8.66
CA GLU A 82 -20.99 -4.11 8.35
C GLU A 82 -22.09 -4.10 7.28
N GLN A 83 -22.98 -3.11 7.32
CA GLN A 83 -24.06 -2.92 6.35
C GLN A 83 -23.61 -2.68 4.89
N HIS A 84 -22.32 -2.45 4.65
CA HIS A 84 -21.74 -2.21 3.33
C HIS A 84 -21.11 -3.49 2.71
N PHE A 85 -21.25 -4.65 3.35
CA PHE A 85 -20.70 -5.92 2.89
C PHE A 85 -21.73 -6.83 2.21
N PRO A 86 -21.34 -7.64 1.19
CA PRO A 86 -20.04 -7.61 0.52
C PRO A 86 -19.90 -6.33 -0.33
N TYR A 87 -18.71 -5.74 -0.36
CA TYR A 87 -18.51 -4.45 -1.02
C TYR A 87 -18.89 -4.49 -2.49
N THR A 88 -19.85 -3.64 -2.87
CA THR A 88 -20.32 -3.46 -4.23
C THR A 88 -19.33 -2.59 -5.02
N ALA A 89 -18.21 -3.18 -5.46
CA ALA A 89 -17.35 -2.86 -6.62
C ALA A 89 -16.90 -1.40 -6.93
N ASN A 90 -17.39 -0.36 -6.26
CA ASN A 90 -17.20 1.04 -6.63
C ASN A 90 -16.23 1.79 -5.71
N LEU A 91 -15.74 1.15 -4.64
CA LEU A 91 -14.75 1.74 -3.74
C LEU A 91 -13.37 1.51 -4.34
N LYS A 92 -12.76 2.57 -4.87
CA LYS A 92 -11.54 2.44 -5.68
C LYS A 92 -10.30 2.20 -4.83
N GLN A 93 -10.16 2.89 -3.69
CA GLN A 93 -8.93 2.87 -2.90
C GLN A 93 -9.19 3.11 -1.40
N ILE A 94 -8.39 2.43 -0.56
CA ILE A 94 -8.29 2.71 0.88
C ILE A 94 -7.42 3.95 1.05
N VAL A 95 -7.92 4.93 1.81
CA VAL A 95 -7.17 6.15 2.15
C VAL A 95 -6.67 6.13 3.61
N GLN A 96 -7.35 5.40 4.48
CA GLN A 96 -6.96 5.26 5.88
C GLN A 96 -7.37 3.90 6.44
N ARG A 97 -6.50 3.32 7.28
CA ARG A 97 -6.75 2.10 8.04
C ARG A 97 -6.22 2.27 9.46
N ASN A 98 -7.03 1.94 10.47
CA ASN A 98 -6.66 2.07 11.88
C ASN A 98 -6.09 3.46 12.27
N GLY A 99 -6.70 4.54 11.78
CA GLY A 99 -6.21 5.90 12.07
C GLY A 99 -4.98 6.35 11.29
N ARG A 100 -4.42 5.50 10.41
CA ARG A 100 -3.19 5.79 9.66
C ARG A 100 -3.45 5.89 8.17
N ALA A 101 -2.78 6.83 7.50
CA ALA A 101 -2.81 6.95 6.05
C ALA A 101 -2.42 5.63 5.40
N PHE A 102 -3.23 5.18 4.44
CA PHE A 102 -2.98 4.00 3.63
C PHE A 102 -2.60 4.48 2.23
N ILE A 103 -1.33 4.29 1.85
CA ILE A 103 -0.83 4.76 0.56
C ILE A 103 -1.03 3.63 -0.44
N PHE A 104 -1.98 3.78 -1.34
CA PHE A 104 -2.30 2.73 -2.31
C PHE A 104 -1.20 2.63 -3.39
N PRO A 105 -0.69 1.43 -3.72
CA PRO A 105 0.34 1.26 -4.73
C PRO A 105 -0.22 1.46 -6.15
N GLN A 106 0.66 1.80 -7.08
CA GLN A 106 0.32 1.83 -8.50
C GLN A 106 0.13 0.41 -9.02
N LYS A 107 -0.87 0.23 -9.89
CA LYS A 107 -1.06 -1.02 -10.64
C LYS A 107 -0.32 -0.89 -11.98
N ALA A 108 0.53 -1.85 -12.31
CA ALA A 108 1.09 -1.93 -13.65
C ALA A 108 -0.05 -2.23 -14.63
N ASN A 109 -0.18 -1.40 -15.66
CA ASN A 109 -1.06 -1.72 -16.79
C ASN A 109 -0.46 -2.94 -17.50
N GLU A 110 -1.29 -3.97 -17.70
CA GLU A 110 -0.99 -5.07 -18.64
C GLU A 110 -1.07 -4.56 -20.09
#